data_AF-A0A6N7YPC7-F1
#
_entry.id   AF-A0A6N7YPC7-F1
#
_cell.length_a   1.000
_cell.length_b   1.000
_cell.length_c   1.000
_cell.angle_alpha   90.00
_cell.angle_beta   90.00
_cell.angle_gamma   90.00
#
_symmetry.space_group_name_H-M   'P 1'
#
loop_
_entity.id
_entity.type
_entity.pdbx_description
1 polymer ?
#
loop_
_entity_poly.entity_id
_entity_poly.type
_entity_poly.pdbx_seq_one_letter_code
_entity_poly.pdbx_strand_id
1 'polypeptide(L)'
;MIEHRRALTDDERAVIERLLSVDFPEVGHFRAQVAHAVVRAACGCGCGTIELEVDAAKAPRAPSHVWDDEPGPIVEGDEQSWLMLFQSGGLLSELEHVAGHGPGPRDLDAARIVPDVQVDADRFDGGR
;
A
#
# COMPACT_ATOMS: atom_id res chain seq x y z
N MET A 1 5.56 16.56 0.48
CA MET A 1 5.93 15.56 -0.53
C MET A 1 6.69 16.25 -1.66
N ILE A 2 7.67 15.56 -2.27
CA ILE A 2 8.42 16.02 -3.44
C ILE A 2 7.94 15.20 -4.63
N GLU A 3 7.46 15.88 -5.68
CA GLU A 3 7.04 15.20 -6.91
C GLU A 3 8.21 14.42 -7.53
N HIS A 4 7.97 13.14 -7.80
CA HIS A 4 9.02 12.23 -8.23
C HIS A 4 8.42 11.03 -8.95
N ARG A 5 8.02 11.22 -10.21
CA ARG A 5 7.38 10.16 -10.98
C ARG A 5 8.39 9.13 -11.45
N ARG A 6 8.29 7.89 -10.96
CA ARG A 6 9.14 6.77 -11.38
C ARG A 6 8.48 5.41 -11.12
N ALA A 7 9.02 4.36 -11.72
CA ALA A 7 8.67 3.00 -11.32
C ALA A 7 9.05 2.73 -9.85
N LEU A 8 8.31 1.82 -9.22
CA LEU A 8 8.72 1.20 -7.96
C LEU A 8 10.09 0.54 -8.14
N THR A 9 10.94 0.65 -7.12
CA THR A 9 12.14 -0.19 -7.06
C THR A 9 11.78 -1.62 -6.66
N ASP A 10 12.70 -2.55 -6.84
CA ASP A 10 12.50 -3.95 -6.46
C ASP A 10 12.22 -4.08 -4.95
N ASP A 11 12.92 -3.31 -4.11
CA ASP A 11 12.69 -3.31 -2.65
C ASP A 11 11.29 -2.77 -2.27
N GLU A 12 10.86 -1.65 -2.87
CA GLU A 12 9.53 -1.08 -2.62
C GLU A 12 8.42 -2.04 -3.07
N ARG A 13 8.61 -2.67 -4.24
CA ARG A 13 7.71 -3.71 -4.74
C ARG A 13 7.65 -4.88 -3.77
N ALA A 14 8.80 -5.40 -3.32
CA ALA A 14 8.86 -6.54 -2.41
C ALA A 14 8.19 -6.24 -1.06
N VAL A 15 8.35 -5.02 -0.54
CA VAL A 15 7.67 -4.55 0.68
C VAL A 15 6.15 -4.52 0.47
N ILE A 16 5.66 -3.91 -0.60
CA ILE A 16 4.22 -3.84 -0.89
C ILE A 16 3.64 -5.25 -1.10
N GLU A 17 4.32 -6.11 -1.85
CA GLU A 17 3.91 -7.51 -2.06
C GLU A 17 3.88 -8.31 -0.77
N ARG A 18 4.84 -8.06 0.14
CA ARG A 18 4.83 -8.68 1.46
C ARG A 18 3.65 -8.23 2.30
N LEU A 19 3.39 -6.92 2.37
CA LEU A 19 2.23 -6.39 3.09
C LEU A 19 0.94 -7.03 2.57
N LEU A 20 0.81 -7.17 1.25
CA LEU A 20 -0.34 -7.80 0.62
C LEU A 20 -0.33 -9.34 0.66
N SER A 21 0.64 -10.00 1.31
CA SER A 21 0.72 -11.47 1.33
C SER A 21 -0.25 -12.13 2.31
N VAL A 22 -0.93 -11.34 3.15
CA VAL A 22 -2.04 -11.79 4.01
C VAL A 22 -3.34 -11.80 3.23
N ASP A 23 -4.29 -12.64 3.63
CA ASP A 23 -5.57 -12.78 2.95
C ASP A 23 -6.65 -11.94 3.63
N PHE A 24 -7.36 -11.16 2.81
CA PHE A 24 -8.54 -10.40 3.17
C PHE A 24 -9.42 -10.22 1.91
N PRO A 25 -10.70 -9.82 2.05
CA PRO A 25 -11.56 -9.61 0.90
C PRO A 25 -10.93 -8.69 -0.14
N GLU A 26 -11.01 -9.09 -1.42
CA GLU A 26 -10.52 -8.33 -2.57
C GLU A 26 -9.01 -8.09 -2.66
N VAL A 27 -8.17 -8.67 -1.78
CA VAL A 27 -6.70 -8.54 -1.81
C VAL A 27 -6.08 -8.85 -3.19
N GLY A 28 -6.70 -9.75 -3.97
CA GLY A 28 -6.29 -10.07 -5.34
C GLY A 28 -6.26 -8.88 -6.28
N HIS A 29 -7.15 -7.89 -6.10
CA HIS A 29 -7.15 -6.66 -6.88
C HIS A 29 -5.92 -5.81 -6.53
N PHE A 30 -5.64 -5.59 -5.24
CA PHE A 30 -4.46 -4.84 -4.81
C PHE A 30 -3.15 -5.52 -5.23
N ARG A 31 -3.06 -6.85 -5.14
CA ARG A 31 -1.91 -7.62 -5.64
C ARG A 31 -1.68 -7.38 -7.15
N ALA A 32 -2.75 -7.38 -7.95
CA ALA A 32 -2.65 -7.11 -9.39
C ALA A 32 -2.22 -5.66 -9.71
N GLN A 33 -2.55 -4.70 -8.84
CA GLN A 33 -2.19 -3.29 -9.01
C GLN A 33 -0.69 -3.04 -8.83
N VAL A 34 0.04 -3.83 -8.03
CA VAL A 34 1.49 -3.62 -7.77
C VAL A 34 2.31 -3.65 -9.07
N ALA A 35 1.92 -4.45 -10.06
CA ALA A 35 2.59 -4.50 -11.35
C ALA A 35 2.44 -3.20 -12.18
N HIS A 36 1.42 -2.40 -11.86
CA HIS A 36 1.03 -1.21 -12.60
C HIS A 36 1.09 0.09 -11.77
N ALA A 37 1.59 0.00 -10.53
CA ALA A 37 1.81 1.13 -9.66
C ALA A 37 3.13 1.85 -9.99
N VAL A 38 3.10 3.18 -9.91
CA VAL A 38 4.27 4.05 -9.98
C VAL A 38 4.33 4.93 -8.74
N VAL A 39 5.53 5.33 -8.34
CA VAL A 39 5.69 6.41 -7.37
C VAL A 39 5.33 7.72 -8.06
N ARG A 40 4.43 8.50 -7.47
CA ARG A 40 4.06 9.85 -7.91
C ARG A 40 4.92 10.90 -7.18
N ALA A 41 5.06 10.74 -5.88
CA ALA A 41 5.80 11.63 -5.02
C ALA A 41 6.45 10.85 -3.86
N ALA A 42 7.50 11.41 -3.28
CA ALA A 42 8.18 10.82 -2.14
C ALA A 42 8.35 11.85 -1.01
N CYS A 43 8.44 11.37 0.22
CA CYS A 43 8.74 12.25 1.34
C CYS A 43 10.19 12.73 1.27
N GLY A 44 10.38 14.04 1.35
CA GLY A 44 11.70 14.67 1.23
C GLY A 44 12.62 14.48 2.44
N CYS A 45 12.11 13.98 3.57
CA CYS A 45 12.93 13.74 4.76
C CYS A 45 13.77 12.45 4.67
N GLY A 46 13.48 11.58 3.70
CA GLY A 46 14.19 10.32 3.49
C GLY A 46 13.64 9.10 4.24
N CYS A 47 12.48 9.21 4.91
CA CYS A 47 11.85 8.09 5.63
C CYS A 47 11.32 6.96 4.74
N GLY A 48 11.27 7.15 3.43
CA GLY A 48 10.78 6.15 2.48
C GLY A 48 9.27 6.16 2.21
N THR A 49 8.51 7.07 2.83
CA THR A 49 7.09 7.30 2.46
C THR A 49 6.97 7.72 1.00
N ILE A 50 6.08 7.05 0.25
CA ILE A 50 5.83 7.28 -1.17
C ILE A 50 4.33 7.31 -1.47
N GLU A 51 3.91 8.30 -2.25
CA GLU A 51 2.59 8.31 -2.88
C GLU A 51 2.63 7.47 -4.15
N LEU A 52 1.60 6.66 -4.34
CA LEU A 52 1.43 5.74 -5.45
C LEU A 52 0.35 6.25 -6.41
N GLU A 53 0.56 5.96 -7.68
CA GLU A 53 -0.46 6.13 -8.72
C GLU A 53 -0.58 4.81 -9.48
N VAL A 54 -1.82 4.33 -9.65
CA VAL A 54 -2.11 3.09 -10.38
C VAL A 54 -2.85 3.42 -11.67
N ASP A 55 -2.37 2.87 -12.79
CA ASP A 55 -3.08 2.94 -14.08
C ASP A 55 -4.32 2.03 -14.07
N ALA A 56 -5.49 2.62 -13.79
CA ALA A 56 -6.75 1.91 -13.68
C ALA A 56 -7.20 1.22 -14.98
N ALA A 57 -6.62 1.57 -16.13
CA ALA A 57 -6.88 0.87 -17.39
C ALA A 57 -6.14 -0.47 -17.49
N LYS A 58 -5.08 -0.67 -16.69
CA LYS A 58 -4.27 -1.90 -16.68
C LYS A 58 -4.53 -2.77 -15.46
N ALA A 59 -4.90 -2.17 -14.33
CA ALA A 59 -5.30 -2.88 -13.13
C ALA A 59 -6.64 -2.33 -12.62
N PRO A 60 -7.70 -3.15 -12.53
CA PRO A 60 -8.99 -2.68 -12.04
C PRO A 60 -8.92 -2.29 -10.56
N ARG A 61 -9.79 -1.35 -10.20
CA ARG A 61 -10.08 -0.99 -8.80
C ARG A 61 -10.65 -2.20 -8.06
N ALA A 62 -10.36 -2.31 -6.77
CA ALA A 62 -11.12 -3.20 -5.90
C ALA A 62 -12.59 -2.73 -5.91
N PRO A 63 -13.56 -3.61 -6.26
CA PRO A 63 -14.90 -3.17 -6.66
C PRO A 63 -15.86 -2.89 -5.49
N SER A 64 -15.50 -3.23 -4.25
CA SER A 64 -16.37 -2.98 -3.11
C SER A 64 -16.55 -1.49 -2.83
N HIS A 65 -17.76 -1.14 -2.39
CA HIS A 65 -18.15 0.23 -2.03
C HIS A 65 -17.55 0.69 -0.68
N VAL A 66 -16.92 -0.22 0.06
CA VAL A 66 -16.21 0.08 1.33
C VAL A 66 -14.94 0.89 1.09
N TRP A 67 -14.48 0.95 -0.16
CA TRP A 67 -13.30 1.69 -0.57
C TRP A 67 -13.70 3.12 -0.93
N ASP A 68 -13.73 3.98 0.07
CA ASP A 68 -13.98 5.42 -0.11
C ASP A 68 -12.90 6.06 -0.99
N ASP A 69 -13.24 7.16 -1.66
CA ASP A 69 -12.28 7.96 -2.44
C ASP A 69 -11.19 8.62 -1.56
N GLU A 70 -11.37 8.65 -0.24
CA GLU A 70 -10.35 9.14 0.69
C GLU A 70 -9.31 8.04 1.02
N PRO A 71 -8.04 8.42 1.28
CA PRO A 71 -7.02 7.47 1.73
C PRO A 71 -7.44 6.73 3.00
N GLY A 72 -7.45 5.39 2.94
CA GLY A 72 -7.74 4.52 4.07
C GLY A 72 -6.75 3.36 4.18
N PRO A 73 -6.36 2.95 5.40
CA PRO A 73 -5.39 1.88 5.59
C PRO A 73 -5.97 0.53 5.16
N ILE A 74 -5.14 -0.28 4.50
CA ILE A 74 -5.47 -1.65 4.10
C ILE A 74 -4.79 -2.63 5.06
N VAL A 75 -3.47 -2.46 5.20
CA VAL A 75 -2.58 -3.35 5.94
C VAL A 75 -1.48 -2.50 6.57
N GLU A 76 -1.13 -2.84 7.80
CA GLU A 76 0.04 -2.34 8.51
C GLU A 76 1.13 -3.40 8.55
N GLY A 77 2.38 -2.97 8.60
CA GLY A 77 3.50 -3.81 8.99
C GLY A 77 3.65 -3.85 10.51
N ASP A 78 4.59 -4.65 10.99
CA ASP A 78 4.88 -4.78 12.42
C ASP A 78 5.62 -3.56 13.02
N GLU A 79 5.82 -3.63 14.34
CA GLU A 79 6.58 -2.68 15.15
C GLU A 79 8.06 -2.52 14.77
N GLN A 80 8.60 -3.31 13.83
CA GLN A 80 9.96 -3.14 13.31
C GLN A 80 9.95 -2.35 12.00
N SER A 81 8.92 -2.58 11.17
CA SER A 81 8.76 -1.91 9.89
C SER A 81 8.10 -0.54 9.99
N TRP A 82 7.15 -0.35 10.91
CA TRP A 82 6.36 0.89 11.03
C TRP A 82 5.74 1.34 9.70
N LEU A 83 5.34 0.39 8.86
CA LEU A 83 4.77 0.66 7.55
C LEU A 83 3.27 0.58 7.56
N MET A 84 2.62 1.35 6.69
CA MET A 84 1.20 1.25 6.42
C MET A 84 0.94 1.41 4.93
N LEU A 85 0.11 0.54 4.37
CA LEU A 85 -0.30 0.58 2.97
C LEU A 85 -1.74 1.06 2.87
N PHE A 86 -1.97 2.07 2.04
CA PHE A 86 -3.27 2.72 1.88
C PHE A 86 -3.87 2.47 0.50
N GLN A 87 -5.20 2.56 0.46
CA GLN A 87 -5.97 2.69 -0.77
C GLN A 87 -6.73 4.01 -0.81
N SER A 88 -7.08 4.46 -2.01
CA SER A 88 -8.11 5.49 -2.27
C SER A 88 -8.95 5.05 -3.48
N GLY A 89 -10.27 4.99 -3.29
CA GLY A 89 -11.24 4.56 -4.30
C GLY A 89 -10.94 3.16 -4.88
N GLY A 90 -10.41 2.25 -4.05
CA GLY A 90 -10.05 0.89 -4.43
C GLY A 90 -8.73 0.76 -5.21
N LEU A 91 -7.90 1.81 -5.24
CA LEU A 91 -6.54 1.78 -5.81
C LEU A 91 -5.49 1.98 -4.73
N LEU A 92 -4.33 1.32 -4.84
CA LEU A 92 -3.16 1.63 -4.01
C LEU A 92 -2.79 3.11 -4.15
N SER A 93 -2.66 3.80 -3.00
CA SER A 93 -2.46 5.26 -2.96
C SER A 93 -1.19 5.68 -2.24
N GLU A 94 -0.75 4.96 -1.22
CA GLU A 94 0.40 5.36 -0.42
C GLU A 94 1.03 4.17 0.31
N LEU A 95 2.35 4.15 0.38
CA LEU A 95 3.11 3.39 1.38
C LEU A 95 3.70 4.41 2.36
N GLU A 96 3.18 4.44 3.58
CA GLU A 96 3.58 5.36 4.63
C GLU A 96 4.51 4.69 5.62
N HIS A 97 5.54 5.43 6.05
CA HIS A 97 6.30 5.12 7.24
C HIS A 97 5.71 5.88 8.44
N VAL A 98 4.92 5.17 9.25
CA VAL A 98 4.27 5.69 10.45
C VAL A 98 5.34 6.18 11.42
N ALA A 99 5.17 7.36 12.00
CA ALA A 99 6.10 8.06 12.90
C ALA A 99 7.33 8.76 12.27
N GLY A 100 7.52 8.74 10.94
CA GLY A 100 8.63 9.48 10.30
C GLY A 100 10.04 9.07 10.77
N HIS A 101 10.16 7.93 11.46
CA HIS A 101 11.37 7.36 12.02
C HIS A 101 11.35 5.85 11.87
N GLY A 102 12.34 5.31 11.15
CA GLY A 102 12.59 3.88 10.95
C GLY A 102 13.30 3.65 9.61
N PRO A 103 13.69 2.40 9.30
CA PRO A 103 14.37 2.05 8.06
C PRO A 103 13.46 2.28 6.86
N GLY A 104 13.98 2.93 5.80
CA GLY A 104 13.23 3.02 4.56
C GLY A 104 13.06 1.65 3.90
N PRO A 105 12.18 1.50 2.88
CA PRO A 105 11.94 0.22 2.20
C PRO A 105 13.22 -0.51 1.72
N ARG A 106 14.26 0.23 1.33
CA ARG A 106 15.55 -0.33 0.89
C ARG A 106 16.39 -0.92 2.03
N ASP A 107 16.13 -0.48 3.26
CA ASP A 107 16.83 -0.91 4.46
C ASP A 107 16.05 -2.01 5.20
N LEU A 108 14.86 -2.37 4.69
CA LEU A 108 14.00 -3.42 5.23
C LEU A 108 14.24 -4.76 4.53
N ASP A 109 14.31 -5.83 5.33
CA ASP A 109 14.18 -7.19 4.84
C ASP A 109 12.69 -7.53 4.78
N ALA A 110 12.09 -7.42 3.58
CA ALA A 110 10.67 -7.70 3.37
C ALA A 110 10.26 -9.08 3.91
N ALA A 111 11.14 -10.07 3.92
CA ALA A 111 10.80 -11.40 4.45
C ALA A 111 10.49 -11.41 5.95
N ARG A 112 10.91 -10.38 6.70
CA ARG A 112 10.74 -10.29 8.16
C ARG A 112 9.52 -9.50 8.60
N ILE A 113 8.96 -8.66 7.74
CA ILE A 113 7.77 -7.85 8.05
C ILE A 113 6.62 -8.80 8.35
N VAL A 114 5.90 -8.62 9.45
CA VAL A 114 4.65 -9.31 9.75
C VAL A 114 3.47 -8.37 9.47
N PRO A 115 2.67 -8.61 8.41
CA PRO A 115 1.55 -7.75 8.08
C PRO A 115 0.32 -8.03 8.95
N ASP A 116 -0.40 -6.97 9.28
CA ASP A 116 -1.66 -6.98 10.01
C ASP A 116 -2.76 -6.22 9.24
N VAL A 117 -3.89 -6.89 9.01
CA VAL A 117 -4.99 -6.35 8.18
C VAL A 117 -5.78 -5.33 8.99
N GLN A 118 -5.92 -4.12 8.44
CA GLN A 118 -6.65 -3.03 9.09
C GLN A 118 -8.09 -2.87 8.61
N VAL A 119 -8.51 -3.66 7.63
CA VAL A 119 -9.87 -3.64 7.09
C VAL A 119 -10.73 -4.69 7.79
N ASP A 120 -11.88 -4.25 8.28
CA ASP A 120 -12.87 -5.13 8.90
C ASP A 120 -13.61 -5.93 7.81
N ALA A 121 -13.54 -7.25 7.89
CA ALA A 121 -14.18 -8.15 6.95
C ALA A 121 -15.71 -7.97 6.91
N ASP A 122 -16.33 -7.59 8.03
CA ASP A 122 -17.79 -7.42 8.12
C ASP A 122 -18.30 -6.26 7.25
N ARG A 123 -17.42 -5.31 6.88
CA ARG A 123 -17.77 -4.22 5.97
C ARG A 123 -18.09 -4.71 4.56
N PHE A 124 -17.56 -5.85 4.15
CA PHE A 124 -17.77 -6.39 2.80
C PHE A 124 -19.10 -7.16 2.66
N ASP A 125 -19.67 -7.64 3.77
CA ASP A 125 -20.93 -8.40 3.80
C ASP A 125 -22.18 -7.52 3.91
N GLY A 126 -22.00 -6.24 4.27
CA GLY A 126 -23.05 -5.22 4.29
C GLY A 126 -23.45 -4.79 2.88
N GLY A 127 -24.36 -5.53 2.25
CA GLY A 127 -24.96 -5.11 0.98
C GLY A 127 -25.58 -3.71 1.06
N ARG A 128 -25.28 -2.90 0.02
CA ARG A 128 -25.82 -1.56 -0.29
C ARG A 128 -27.18 -1.20 0.33
#